data_AF-A0A2J8XY90-F1
#
_entry.id   AF-A0A2J8XY90-F1
#
_cell.length_a   1.000
_cell.length_b   1.000
_cell.length_c   1.000
_cell.angle_alpha   90.00
_cell.angle_beta   90.00
_cell.angle_gamma   90.00
#
_symmetry.space_group_name_H-M   'P 1'
#
loop_
_entity.id
_entity.type
_entity.pdbx_description
1 polymer ?
#
loop_
_entity_poly.entity_id
_entity_poly.type
_entity_poly.pdbx_seq_one_letter_code
_entity_poly.pdbx_strand_id
1 'polypeptide(L)'
;MWGRLWPLLLSILTATAVPGPSLRRPSRELDATPRMTIPYEELSGTRHFKGQAQNYSTLLLEEASARLLVGARGALFSLSANDIGDGAHKEIHWEASPEMQSKCHQKGKNNQTECFNHVRFLQRLNSTHLYACGTHAFQPLCAAIDAEGFTLPTSFEEGKEKCPYDPARGFTGLIIDGGLYTATRYEFRSIPDIRRSRHPHSLRTEETPMHWLNDAEFVFSVLVRESKASAVGDDDKVYYFFTERATEEGSGSFTQSRSSHRVARVARVCKGDLGGKKILQKKWTSFLKARLICHIPLYETLRGVCSLDAETSSRTHFYAAFTLSTQWKTLEASAICRYDLAEIQAVFAGPYMEYQDGSRRWGRYEGGVPEPRPGSCITDSLRSQGYNSSQDLPSPVLDFVKLHPLMARPVVPTRGRPLLLKRNVRYTHLTGTPVTTPAGPTYDLLFLGTADGWIHKAVVLGPGMHIIEETQVFREPQSVENLVISLLQHSLYVGAPSGVIQLPLSSCSRYRSCYDCILARD
;
A
#
# COMPACT_ATOMS: atom_id res chain seq x y z
N MET A 1 51.68 57.88 33.53
CA MET A 1 51.63 59.13 32.74
C MET A 1 51.09 58.78 31.37
N TRP A 2 50.01 59.46 30.97
CA TRP A 2 49.50 59.71 29.61
C TRP A 2 49.43 58.52 28.62
N GLY A 3 48.35 58.24 27.91
CA GLY A 3 47.17 59.03 27.63
C GLY A 3 46.30 58.27 26.62
N ARG A 4 45.01 58.58 26.71
CA ARG A 4 43.87 58.24 25.87
C ARG A 4 44.17 58.13 24.37
N LEU A 5 43.43 57.24 23.69
CA LEU A 5 42.53 57.60 22.57
C LEU A 5 41.68 56.38 22.15
N TRP A 6 40.38 56.48 22.40
CA TRP A 6 39.33 55.68 21.74
C TRP A 6 39.06 56.32 20.36
N PRO A 7 38.55 55.59 19.36
CA PRO A 7 37.10 55.64 19.15
C PRO A 7 36.44 54.36 18.60
N LEU A 8 35.19 54.20 19.04
CA LEU A 8 34.02 53.60 18.40
C LEU A 8 34.22 52.69 17.17
N LEU A 9 33.71 51.46 17.30
CA LEU A 9 32.84 50.84 16.30
C LEU A 9 31.89 49.87 17.02
N LEU A 10 30.69 50.38 17.33
CA LEU A 10 29.50 49.56 17.60
C LEU A 10 29.15 48.85 16.29
N SER A 11 29.59 47.60 16.14
CA SER A 11 29.03 46.71 15.11
C SER A 11 27.85 45.97 15.71
N ILE A 12 26.69 46.41 15.25
CA ILE A 12 25.36 45.83 15.42
C ILE A 12 25.41 44.33 15.09
N LEU A 13 25.35 43.48 16.10
CA LEU A 13 24.95 42.08 15.94
C LEU A 13 23.42 42.05 15.94
N THR A 14 22.82 42.36 14.80
CA THR A 14 21.46 41.89 14.50
C THR A 14 21.54 40.36 14.41
N ALA A 15 21.23 39.68 15.50
CA ALA A 15 20.87 38.29 15.47
C ALA A 15 19.57 38.17 14.65
N THR A 16 19.71 37.93 13.35
CA THR A 16 18.60 37.41 12.55
C THR A 16 18.30 36.02 13.08
N ALA A 17 17.36 35.96 14.02
CA ALA A 17 16.74 34.72 14.42
C ALA A 17 16.05 34.14 13.17
N VAL A 18 16.75 33.24 12.48
CA VAL A 18 16.11 32.34 11.53
C VAL A 18 15.12 31.51 12.35
N PRO A 19 13.80 31.59 12.10
CA PRO A 19 12.87 30.78 12.85
C PRO A 19 13.13 29.32 12.46
N GLY A 20 13.76 28.57 13.36
CA GLY A 20 13.78 27.12 13.30
C GLY A 20 12.34 26.60 13.26
N PRO A 21 12.10 25.40 12.70
CA PRO A 21 10.76 24.85 12.58
C PRO A 21 10.11 24.78 13.97
N SER A 22 9.05 25.56 14.15
CA SER A 22 8.25 25.64 15.37
C SER A 22 7.61 24.29 15.67
N LEU A 23 8.28 23.47 16.47
CA LEU A 23 7.72 22.31 17.15
C LEU A 23 6.90 22.79 18.36
N ARG A 24 5.76 23.45 18.16
CA ARG A 24 4.79 23.73 19.24
C ARG A 24 3.38 23.96 18.70
N ARG A 25 2.50 23.00 19.05
CA ARG A 25 1.06 22.79 18.76
C ARG A 25 0.69 22.19 17.39
N PRO A 26 0.28 20.89 17.36
CA PRO A 26 -0.74 20.46 16.38
C PRO A 26 -1.68 19.32 16.82
N SER A 27 -1.81 18.95 18.11
CA SER A 27 -2.52 17.70 18.45
C SER A 27 -4.05 17.76 18.45
N ARG A 28 -4.66 18.95 18.58
CA ARG A 28 -6.13 19.11 18.63
C ARG A 28 -6.75 19.50 17.28
N GLU A 29 -5.98 20.13 16.39
CA GLU A 29 -6.43 20.53 15.05
C GLU A 29 -6.42 19.36 14.05
N LEU A 30 -5.62 18.32 14.31
CA LEU A 30 -5.52 17.14 13.45
C LEU A 30 -6.48 16.01 13.85
N ASP A 31 -7.16 16.10 15.01
CA ASP A 31 -8.18 15.13 15.42
C ASP A 31 -9.56 15.61 14.94
N ALA A 32 -9.92 15.22 13.72
CA ALA A 32 -11.21 15.54 13.16
C ALA A 32 -12.31 14.73 13.87
N THR A 33 -13.30 15.43 14.42
CA THR A 33 -14.52 14.82 14.94
C THR A 33 -15.46 14.56 13.75
N PRO A 34 -16.01 13.36 13.58
CA PRO A 34 -17.03 13.09 12.57
C PRO A 34 -18.19 14.07 12.73
N ARG A 35 -18.63 14.68 11.63
CA ARG A 35 -19.76 15.62 11.68
C ARG A 35 -21.07 14.91 12.02
N MET A 36 -21.26 13.69 11.53
CA MET A 36 -22.43 12.86 11.76
C MET A 36 -22.00 11.44 12.12
N THR A 37 -22.72 10.83 13.06
CA THR A 37 -22.54 9.43 13.44
C THR A 37 -23.81 8.67 13.05
N ILE A 38 -23.66 7.62 12.26
CA ILE A 38 -24.77 6.77 11.81
C ILE A 38 -24.61 5.41 12.49
N PRO A 39 -25.38 5.13 13.56
CA PRO A 39 -25.35 3.82 14.20
C PRO A 39 -25.99 2.76 13.30
N TYR A 40 -25.72 1.49 13.62
CA TYR A 40 -26.18 0.37 12.80
C TYR A 40 -27.72 0.35 12.62
N GLU A 41 -28.47 0.74 13.65
CA GLU A 41 -29.93 0.77 13.67
C GLU A 41 -30.52 1.85 12.73
N GLU A 42 -29.72 2.85 12.36
CA GLU A 42 -30.11 3.94 11.47
C GLU A 42 -29.59 3.78 10.04
N LEU A 43 -28.98 2.62 9.72
CA LEU A 43 -28.56 2.31 8.36
C LEU A 43 -29.77 2.25 7.41
N SER A 44 -29.65 2.93 6.29
CA SER A 44 -30.71 3.01 5.28
C SER A 44 -30.11 2.82 3.89
N GLY A 45 -30.79 2.09 2.99
CA GLY A 45 -30.32 1.89 1.62
C GLY A 45 -29.07 0.99 1.50
N THR A 46 -28.76 0.22 2.55
CA THR A 46 -27.64 -0.73 2.55
C THR A 46 -28.10 -2.10 2.08
N ARG A 47 -27.27 -2.79 1.31
CA ARG A 47 -27.49 -4.19 0.92
C ARG A 47 -26.41 -5.07 1.54
N HIS A 48 -26.76 -6.32 1.79
CA HIS A 48 -25.92 -7.26 2.53
C HIS A 48 -25.85 -8.57 1.77
N PHE A 49 -24.65 -9.09 1.61
CA PHE A 49 -24.41 -10.43 1.11
C PHE A 49 -23.73 -11.28 2.19
N LYS A 50 -24.29 -12.45 2.44
CA LYS A 50 -23.72 -13.48 3.32
C LYS A 50 -24.00 -14.86 2.73
N GLY A 51 -22.94 -15.52 2.26
CA GLY A 51 -22.97 -16.92 1.87
C GLY A 51 -22.65 -17.87 3.04
N GLN A 52 -22.37 -19.13 2.73
CA GLN A 52 -21.96 -20.14 3.71
C GLN A 52 -20.48 -20.01 4.16
N ALA A 53 -19.71 -19.17 3.46
CA ALA A 53 -18.30 -18.92 3.73
C ALA A 53 -18.09 -17.85 4.83
N GLN A 54 -16.83 -17.67 5.23
CA GLN A 54 -16.36 -16.64 6.16
C GLN A 54 -15.21 -15.84 5.53
N ASN A 55 -14.80 -14.73 6.14
CA ASN A 55 -13.59 -13.98 5.77
C ASN A 55 -13.60 -13.46 4.31
N TYR A 56 -14.59 -12.63 3.98
CA TYR A 56 -14.76 -11.97 2.68
C TYR A 56 -13.72 -10.84 2.51
N SER A 57 -12.47 -11.23 2.25
CA SER A 57 -11.29 -10.35 2.38
C SER A 57 -10.70 -9.87 1.04
N THR A 58 -11.05 -10.51 -0.06
CA THR A 58 -10.61 -10.09 -1.41
C THR A 58 -11.81 -9.61 -2.21
N LEU A 59 -11.76 -8.39 -2.73
CA LEU A 59 -12.79 -7.82 -3.60
C LEU A 59 -12.18 -7.40 -4.93
N LEU A 60 -12.87 -7.73 -6.02
CA LEU A 60 -12.56 -7.26 -7.37
C LEU A 60 -13.84 -6.77 -8.03
N LEU A 61 -13.90 -5.47 -8.32
CA LEU A 61 -15.02 -4.85 -9.01
C LEU A 61 -14.73 -4.77 -10.52
N GLU A 62 -15.60 -5.36 -11.34
CA GLU A 62 -15.67 -5.10 -12.77
C GLU A 62 -16.82 -4.10 -13.01
N GLU A 63 -16.49 -2.81 -12.91
CA GLU A 63 -17.47 -1.72 -12.87
C GLU A 63 -18.38 -1.70 -14.11
N ALA A 64 -17.81 -1.87 -15.32
CA ALA A 64 -18.55 -1.82 -16.57
C ALA A 64 -19.57 -2.96 -16.74
N SER A 65 -19.28 -4.14 -16.21
CA SER A 65 -20.19 -5.30 -16.25
C SER A 65 -21.10 -5.37 -15.02
N ALA A 66 -20.97 -4.41 -14.09
CA ALA A 66 -21.64 -4.41 -12.79
C ALA A 66 -21.48 -5.75 -12.04
N ARG A 67 -20.27 -6.30 -12.03
CA ARG A 67 -19.96 -7.55 -11.32
C ARG A 67 -18.99 -7.30 -10.17
N LEU A 68 -19.36 -7.75 -8.97
CA LEU A 68 -18.48 -7.77 -7.82
C LEU A 68 -18.04 -9.21 -7.55
N LEU A 69 -16.76 -9.46 -7.72
CA LEU A 69 -16.14 -10.75 -7.46
C LEU A 69 -15.53 -10.75 -6.06
N VAL A 70 -15.84 -11.78 -5.27
CA VAL A 70 -15.48 -11.85 -3.86
C VAL A 70 -14.72 -13.13 -3.57
N GLY A 71 -13.50 -13.00 -3.04
CA GLY A 71 -12.73 -14.10 -2.49
C GLY A 71 -12.92 -14.21 -0.98
N ALA A 72 -13.36 -15.38 -0.53
CA ALA A 72 -13.59 -15.69 0.87
C ALA A 72 -12.73 -16.89 1.33
N ARG A 73 -12.92 -17.35 2.57
CA ARG A 73 -12.42 -18.64 3.04
C ARG A 73 -13.29 -19.76 2.47
N GLY A 74 -12.67 -20.62 1.66
CA GLY A 74 -13.26 -21.81 1.08
C GLY A 74 -14.17 -21.55 -0.11
N ALA A 75 -14.33 -20.31 -0.55
CA ALA A 75 -15.25 -19.98 -1.65
C ALA A 75 -14.87 -18.71 -2.42
N LEU A 76 -15.37 -18.63 -3.65
CA LEU A 76 -15.43 -17.43 -4.47
C LEU A 76 -16.88 -17.15 -4.86
N PHE A 77 -17.25 -15.87 -4.91
CA PHE A 77 -18.59 -15.44 -5.30
C PHE A 77 -18.53 -14.45 -6.45
N SER A 78 -19.53 -14.50 -7.34
CA SER A 78 -19.81 -13.47 -8.33
C SER A 78 -21.17 -12.89 -8.02
N LEU A 79 -21.19 -11.64 -7.57
CA LEU A 79 -22.39 -10.89 -7.17
C LEU A 79 -22.72 -9.82 -8.20
N SER A 80 -24.00 -9.43 -8.25
CA SER A 80 -24.43 -8.20 -8.92
C SER A 80 -23.89 -6.99 -8.14
N ALA A 81 -23.10 -6.14 -8.77
CA ALA A 81 -22.64 -4.89 -8.17
C ALA A 81 -23.80 -3.89 -8.02
N ASN A 82 -24.82 -4.00 -8.88
CA ASN A 82 -26.00 -3.16 -8.77
C ASN A 82 -26.79 -3.45 -7.50
N ASP A 83 -26.85 -4.71 -7.05
CA ASP A 83 -27.51 -5.12 -5.81
C ASP A 83 -26.88 -6.41 -5.28
N ILE A 84 -25.99 -6.32 -4.30
CA ILE A 84 -25.33 -7.53 -3.75
C ILE A 84 -26.28 -8.43 -2.96
N GLY A 85 -27.47 -7.93 -2.61
CA GLY A 85 -28.48 -8.61 -1.80
C GLY A 85 -29.66 -9.15 -2.60
N ASP A 86 -29.61 -9.12 -3.94
CA ASP A 86 -30.69 -9.60 -4.82
C ASP A 86 -30.91 -11.13 -4.77
N GLY A 87 -30.00 -11.85 -4.11
CA GLY A 87 -30.00 -13.31 -3.98
C GLY A 87 -29.42 -14.05 -5.18
N ALA A 88 -29.22 -13.37 -6.32
CA ALA A 88 -28.65 -13.94 -7.52
C ALA A 88 -27.12 -13.87 -7.47
N HIS A 89 -26.49 -15.01 -7.18
CA HIS A 89 -25.03 -15.13 -7.16
C HIS A 89 -24.58 -16.44 -7.79
N LYS A 90 -23.35 -16.43 -8.29
CA LYS A 90 -22.62 -17.68 -8.60
C LYS A 90 -21.61 -17.93 -7.49
N GLU A 91 -21.50 -19.18 -7.08
CA GLU A 91 -20.55 -19.62 -6.05
C GLU A 91 -19.64 -20.72 -6.62
N ILE A 92 -18.35 -20.60 -6.33
CA ILE A 92 -17.38 -21.67 -6.49
C ILE A 92 -16.96 -22.08 -5.09
N HIS A 93 -17.24 -23.33 -4.72
CA HIS A 93 -16.61 -23.95 -3.57
C HIS A 93 -15.17 -24.32 -3.89
N TRP A 94 -14.21 -23.77 -3.14
CA TRP A 94 -12.78 -23.98 -3.36
C TRP A 94 -12.06 -24.15 -2.02
N GLU A 95 -12.41 -25.20 -1.27
CA GLU A 95 -11.82 -25.50 0.03
C GLU A 95 -10.65 -26.49 -0.06
N ALA A 96 -9.80 -26.51 0.97
CA ALA A 96 -8.77 -27.52 1.17
C ALA A 96 -9.37 -28.89 1.52
N SER A 97 -8.82 -29.97 0.95
CA SER A 97 -9.32 -31.32 1.25
C SER A 97 -9.13 -31.68 2.72
N PRO A 98 -9.95 -32.57 3.31
CA PRO A 98 -9.81 -32.99 4.71
C PRO A 98 -8.42 -33.53 5.04
N GLU A 99 -7.77 -34.22 4.09
CA GLU A 99 -6.40 -34.72 4.25
C GLU A 99 -5.40 -33.56 4.34
N MET A 100 -5.59 -32.51 3.54
CA MET A 100 -4.75 -31.31 3.57
C MET A 100 -4.92 -30.54 4.88
N GLN A 101 -6.16 -30.36 5.33
CA GLN A 101 -6.46 -29.71 6.61
C GLN A 101 -5.84 -30.48 7.79
N SER A 102 -5.94 -31.81 7.77
CA SER A 102 -5.31 -32.69 8.77
C SER A 102 -3.78 -32.55 8.76
N LYS A 103 -3.14 -32.57 7.58
CA LYS A 103 -1.69 -32.36 7.45
C LYS A 103 -1.26 -30.98 7.94
N CYS A 104 -2.05 -29.93 7.66
CA CYS A 104 -1.81 -28.58 8.16
C CYS A 104 -1.85 -28.54 9.69
N HIS A 105 -2.86 -29.19 10.30
CA HIS A 105 -2.99 -29.26 11.74
C HIS A 105 -1.85 -30.04 12.40
N GLN A 106 -1.41 -31.15 11.80
CA GLN A 106 -0.25 -31.93 12.25
C GLN A 106 1.06 -31.13 12.23
N LYS A 107 1.15 -30.08 11.39
CA LYS A 107 2.27 -29.12 11.38
C LYS A 107 2.14 -28.03 12.46
N GLY A 108 1.19 -28.16 13.39
CA GLY A 108 0.99 -27.25 14.52
C GLY A 108 0.19 -25.98 14.20
N LYS A 109 -0.50 -25.93 13.06
CA LYS A 109 -1.35 -24.80 12.67
C LYS A 109 -2.77 -24.96 13.21
N ASN A 110 -3.48 -23.85 13.38
CA ASN A 110 -4.82 -23.81 13.96
C ASN A 110 -5.86 -24.35 12.97
N ASN A 111 -6.56 -25.41 13.38
CA ASN A 111 -7.57 -26.11 12.58
C ASN A 111 -8.93 -25.40 12.52
N GLN A 112 -9.15 -24.31 13.27
CA GLN A 112 -10.38 -23.51 13.25
C GLN A 112 -10.25 -22.25 12.39
N THR A 113 -9.03 -21.73 12.23
CA THR A 113 -8.78 -20.44 11.56
C THR A 113 -7.80 -20.54 10.39
N GLU A 114 -6.68 -21.24 10.53
CA GLU A 114 -5.59 -21.16 9.55
C GLU A 114 -5.61 -22.29 8.51
N CYS A 115 -6.02 -23.51 8.88
CA CYS A 115 -6.01 -24.69 8.02
C CYS A 115 -7.20 -24.76 7.04
N PHE A 116 -7.42 -23.68 6.30
CA PHE A 116 -8.46 -23.56 5.26
C PHE A 116 -7.85 -22.93 4.01
N ASN A 117 -8.59 -22.96 2.91
CA ASN A 117 -8.23 -22.17 1.73
C ASN A 117 -8.74 -20.74 1.88
N HIS A 118 -7.86 -19.81 2.22
CA HIS A 118 -8.18 -18.39 2.20
C HIS A 118 -7.80 -17.82 0.84
N VAL A 119 -8.76 -17.32 0.07
CA VAL A 119 -8.45 -16.62 -1.19
C VAL A 119 -7.72 -15.32 -0.86
N ARG A 120 -6.52 -15.16 -1.41
CA ARG A 120 -5.63 -14.00 -1.16
C ARG A 120 -5.40 -13.16 -2.40
N PHE A 121 -5.66 -13.71 -3.58
CA PHE A 121 -5.48 -13.03 -4.85
C PHE A 121 -6.66 -13.35 -5.77
N LEU A 122 -7.22 -12.31 -6.41
CA LEU A 122 -8.28 -12.43 -7.40
C LEU A 122 -8.19 -11.24 -8.37
N GLN A 123 -7.83 -11.48 -9.62
CA GLN A 123 -7.73 -10.45 -10.66
C GLN A 123 -8.13 -10.98 -12.04
N ARG A 124 -8.47 -10.06 -12.96
CA ARG A 124 -8.70 -10.41 -14.36
C ARG A 124 -7.38 -10.84 -15.01
N LEU A 125 -7.35 -12.03 -15.62
CA LEU A 125 -6.18 -12.53 -16.32
C LEU A 125 -6.16 -12.06 -17.78
N ASN A 126 -7.29 -12.20 -18.46
CA ASN A 126 -7.50 -11.85 -19.86
C ASN A 126 -9.00 -11.65 -20.14
N SER A 127 -9.43 -11.57 -21.40
CA SER A 127 -10.83 -11.35 -21.76
C SER A 127 -11.79 -12.49 -21.36
N THR A 128 -11.30 -13.69 -21.07
CA THR A 128 -12.16 -14.87 -20.79
C THR A 128 -11.96 -15.45 -19.38
N HIS A 129 -10.83 -15.20 -18.74
CA HIS A 129 -10.48 -15.82 -17.46
C HIS A 129 -10.15 -14.81 -16.36
N LEU A 130 -10.50 -15.18 -15.13
CA LEU A 130 -9.98 -14.62 -13.89
C LEU A 130 -8.80 -15.48 -13.41
N TYR A 131 -7.92 -14.91 -12.61
CA TYR A 131 -6.87 -15.65 -11.92
C TYR A 131 -7.07 -15.49 -10.41
N ALA A 132 -7.18 -16.62 -9.71
CA ALA A 132 -7.31 -16.65 -8.27
C ALA A 132 -6.21 -17.48 -7.63
N CYS A 133 -5.74 -17.08 -6.45
CA CYS A 133 -4.87 -17.90 -5.61
C CYS A 133 -5.34 -17.88 -4.16
N GLY A 134 -5.19 -19.01 -3.48
CA GLY A 134 -5.47 -19.13 -2.05
C GLY A 134 -4.42 -19.92 -1.29
N THR A 135 -4.46 -19.82 0.04
CA THR A 135 -3.49 -20.45 0.95
C THR A 135 -3.58 -21.98 0.99
N HIS A 136 -4.77 -22.50 0.68
CA HIS A 136 -5.13 -23.92 0.63
C HIS A 136 -4.49 -24.76 1.75
N ALA A 137 -4.74 -24.35 3.00
CA ALA A 137 -4.21 -24.96 4.22
C ALA A 137 -2.66 -25.08 4.23
N PHE A 138 -1.96 -23.96 4.04
CA PHE A 138 -0.49 -23.89 3.93
C PHE A 138 0.09 -24.72 2.78
N GLN A 139 -0.65 -24.85 1.69
CA GLN A 139 -0.15 -25.38 0.43
C GLN A 139 -0.74 -24.59 -0.74
N PRO A 140 -0.26 -23.36 -1.00
CA PRO A 140 -0.94 -22.42 -1.87
C PRO A 140 -1.21 -22.97 -3.26
N LEU A 141 -2.42 -22.72 -3.77
CA LEU A 141 -2.87 -23.13 -5.09
C LEU A 141 -3.43 -21.94 -5.86
N CYS A 142 -3.27 -21.96 -7.17
CA CYS A 142 -3.82 -20.97 -8.08
C CYS A 142 -4.66 -21.63 -9.18
N ALA A 143 -5.62 -20.90 -9.72
CA ALA A 143 -6.52 -21.36 -10.77
C ALA A 143 -6.83 -20.22 -11.75
N ALA A 144 -6.89 -20.56 -13.04
CA ALA A 144 -7.54 -19.72 -14.04
C ALA A 144 -9.02 -20.09 -14.12
N ILE A 145 -9.90 -19.21 -13.65
CA ILE A 145 -11.35 -19.42 -13.55
C ILE A 145 -12.00 -18.87 -14.80
N ASP A 146 -12.88 -19.65 -15.43
CA ASP A 146 -13.68 -19.18 -16.55
C ASP A 146 -14.62 -18.05 -16.07
N ALA A 147 -14.50 -16.85 -16.65
CA ALA A 147 -15.19 -15.66 -16.13
C ALA A 147 -16.70 -15.65 -16.44
N GLU A 148 -17.11 -16.28 -17.53
CA GLU A 148 -18.50 -16.34 -17.97
C GLU A 148 -19.28 -17.41 -17.19
N GLY A 149 -18.83 -18.65 -17.26
CA GLY A 149 -19.39 -19.80 -16.54
C GLY A 149 -19.15 -19.70 -15.03
N PHE A 150 -18.09 -19.02 -14.59
CA PHE A 150 -17.65 -18.96 -13.19
C PHE A 150 -17.37 -20.36 -12.63
N THR A 151 -16.50 -21.10 -13.32
CA THR A 151 -16.16 -22.49 -13.00
C THR A 151 -14.64 -22.67 -12.84
N LEU A 152 -14.26 -23.59 -11.96
CA LEU A 152 -12.85 -23.95 -11.77
C LEU A 152 -12.33 -24.77 -12.95
N PRO A 153 -11.02 -24.65 -13.28
CA PRO A 153 -10.39 -25.48 -14.28
C PRO A 153 -10.25 -26.93 -13.78
N THR A 154 -10.01 -27.86 -14.71
CA THR A 154 -9.73 -29.27 -14.39
C THR A 154 -8.35 -29.48 -13.76
N SER A 155 -7.42 -28.55 -13.98
CA SER A 155 -6.06 -28.60 -13.45
C SER A 155 -5.71 -27.30 -12.74
N PHE A 156 -5.04 -27.43 -11.59
CA PHE A 156 -4.61 -26.33 -10.76
C PHE A 156 -3.12 -26.06 -10.95
N GLU A 157 -2.73 -24.83 -10.70
CA GLU A 157 -1.32 -24.44 -10.66
C GLU A 157 -0.79 -24.40 -9.24
N GLU A 158 0.47 -24.79 -9.08
CA GLU A 158 1.17 -24.56 -7.82
C GLU A 158 1.24 -23.05 -7.53
N GLY A 159 0.76 -22.66 -6.35
CA GLY A 159 0.74 -21.27 -5.86
C GLY A 159 1.99 -20.89 -5.05
N LYS A 160 2.94 -21.82 -4.92
CA LYS A 160 4.26 -21.54 -4.34
C LYS A 160 4.90 -20.36 -5.08
N GLU A 161 5.43 -19.41 -4.31
CA GLU A 161 6.02 -18.17 -4.83
C GLU A 161 5.04 -17.22 -5.57
N LYS A 162 3.72 -17.47 -5.48
CA LYS A 162 2.65 -16.61 -6.03
C LYS A 162 1.66 -16.14 -4.97
N CYS A 163 1.48 -16.93 -3.92
CA CYS A 163 0.49 -16.71 -2.87
C CYS A 163 1.11 -17.06 -1.50
N PRO A 164 0.75 -16.36 -0.41
CA PRO A 164 1.24 -16.70 0.93
C PRO A 164 0.71 -18.05 1.40
N TYR A 165 1.48 -18.68 2.29
CA TYR A 165 1.08 -19.92 2.96
C TYR A 165 0.14 -19.63 4.14
N ASP A 166 0.47 -18.59 4.90
CA ASP A 166 -0.22 -18.17 6.11
C ASP A 166 -1.20 -17.02 5.77
N PRO A 167 -2.51 -17.17 6.09
CA PRO A 167 -3.52 -16.16 5.77
C PRO A 167 -3.32 -14.83 6.50
N ALA A 168 -2.61 -14.82 7.64
CA ALA A 168 -2.34 -13.61 8.40
C ALA A 168 -1.18 -12.78 7.83
N ARG A 169 -0.45 -13.28 6.83
CA ARG A 169 0.70 -12.57 6.25
C ARG A 169 0.27 -11.51 5.24
N GLY A 170 0.95 -10.36 5.31
CA GLY A 170 0.85 -9.30 4.32
C GLY A 170 1.15 -9.83 2.91
N PHE A 171 0.28 -9.48 1.98
CA PHE A 171 0.35 -9.89 0.59
C PHE A 171 -0.25 -8.81 -0.29
N THR A 172 0.39 -8.57 -1.43
CA THR A 172 -0.19 -7.75 -2.50
C THR A 172 0.27 -8.32 -3.85
N GLY A 173 -0.51 -8.08 -4.89
CA GLY A 173 -0.13 -8.47 -6.23
C GLY A 173 -0.98 -7.83 -7.32
N LEU A 174 -0.49 -7.92 -8.55
CA LEU A 174 -1.08 -7.36 -9.77
C LEU A 174 -0.81 -8.27 -10.96
N ILE A 175 -1.73 -8.33 -11.92
CA ILE A 175 -1.48 -8.87 -13.26
C ILE A 175 -1.30 -7.68 -14.21
N ILE A 176 -0.13 -7.61 -14.85
CA ILE A 176 0.25 -6.54 -15.77
C ILE A 176 0.83 -7.20 -17.02
N ASP A 177 0.20 -6.98 -18.18
CA ASP A 177 0.64 -7.51 -19.47
C ASP A 177 0.91 -9.03 -19.45
N GLY A 178 0.06 -9.78 -18.71
CA GLY A 178 0.18 -11.23 -18.52
C GLY A 178 1.22 -11.67 -17.48
N GLY A 179 2.02 -10.74 -16.92
CA GLY A 179 2.93 -10.99 -15.81
C GLY A 179 2.25 -10.81 -14.45
N LEU A 180 2.48 -11.76 -13.55
CA LEU A 180 1.97 -11.76 -12.18
C LEU A 180 3.03 -11.22 -11.22
N TYR A 181 2.83 -9.98 -10.80
CA TYR A 181 3.66 -9.28 -9.83
C TYR A 181 3.12 -9.57 -8.42
N THR A 182 3.93 -10.12 -7.53
CA THR A 182 3.52 -10.49 -6.16
C THR A 182 4.56 -10.05 -5.15
N ALA A 183 4.11 -9.69 -3.96
CA ALA A 183 4.99 -9.36 -2.85
C ALA A 183 4.46 -9.96 -1.56
N THR A 184 5.24 -10.87 -0.97
CA THR A 184 4.90 -11.55 0.29
C THR A 184 6.11 -12.24 0.91
N ARG A 185 5.91 -12.86 2.07
CA ARG A 185 6.89 -13.70 2.75
C ARG A 185 6.52 -15.16 2.54
N TYR A 186 7.45 -15.93 1.98
CA TYR A 186 7.22 -17.36 1.71
C TYR A 186 7.76 -18.22 2.85
N GLU A 187 6.89 -19.03 3.49
CA GLU A 187 7.16 -19.74 4.75
C GLU A 187 8.38 -20.67 4.70
N PHE A 188 8.60 -21.43 3.61
CA PHE A 188 9.71 -22.41 3.55
C PHE A 188 11.10 -21.76 3.64
N ARG A 189 11.25 -20.52 3.17
CA ARG A 189 12.50 -19.74 3.29
C ARG A 189 12.41 -18.67 4.37
N SER A 190 11.21 -18.33 4.81
CA SER A 190 10.89 -17.21 5.71
C SER A 190 11.43 -15.85 5.23
N ILE A 191 11.74 -15.71 3.93
CA ILE A 191 12.33 -14.50 3.34
C ILE A 191 11.24 -13.73 2.57
N PRO A 192 11.07 -12.42 2.81
CA PRO A 192 10.21 -11.56 2.00
C PRO A 192 10.78 -11.37 0.60
N ASP A 193 9.92 -11.39 -0.42
CA ASP A 193 10.33 -11.25 -1.83
C ASP A 193 9.29 -10.45 -2.61
N ILE A 194 9.76 -9.55 -3.47
CA ILE A 194 8.97 -8.93 -4.55
C ILE A 194 9.34 -9.61 -5.85
N ARG A 195 8.35 -10.15 -6.54
CA ARG A 195 8.54 -11.04 -7.67
C ARG A 195 7.64 -10.67 -8.84
N ARG A 196 8.12 -10.91 -10.05
CA ARG A 196 7.29 -11.10 -11.24
C ARG A 196 7.41 -12.54 -11.69
N SER A 197 6.30 -13.25 -11.62
CA SER A 197 6.12 -14.60 -12.16
C SER A 197 5.29 -14.51 -13.43
N ARG A 198 5.49 -15.42 -14.40
CA ARG A 198 4.90 -15.35 -15.75
C ARG A 198 5.41 -14.15 -16.58
N HIS A 199 5.92 -14.46 -17.77
CA HIS A 199 6.29 -13.62 -18.92
C HIS A 199 7.11 -12.30 -18.74
N PRO A 200 8.12 -12.03 -19.59
CA PRO A 200 8.93 -12.97 -20.36
C PRO A 200 9.96 -13.70 -19.46
N HIS A 201 10.35 -13.10 -18.33
CA HIS A 201 11.30 -13.66 -17.38
C HIS A 201 10.84 -13.49 -15.94
N SER A 202 11.04 -14.54 -15.15
CA SER A 202 10.85 -14.50 -13.70
C SER A 202 11.93 -13.62 -13.07
N LEU A 203 11.51 -12.58 -12.35
CA LEU A 203 12.39 -11.67 -11.61
C LEU A 203 12.01 -11.67 -10.15
N ARG A 204 13.01 -11.58 -9.28
CA ARG A 204 12.84 -11.54 -7.82
C ARG A 204 13.84 -10.62 -7.16
N THR A 205 13.62 -10.27 -5.90
CA THR A 205 14.58 -9.47 -5.12
C THR A 205 15.86 -10.25 -4.80
N GLU A 206 16.95 -9.52 -4.55
CA GLU A 206 18.23 -10.10 -4.17
C GLU A 206 18.33 -10.33 -2.65
N GLU A 207 18.90 -11.48 -2.29
CA GLU A 207 19.03 -11.92 -0.91
C GLU A 207 20.48 -11.77 -0.40
N THR A 208 21.47 -11.67 -1.30
CA THR A 208 22.90 -11.68 -0.95
C THR A 208 23.73 -10.65 -1.75
N PRO A 209 24.76 -10.02 -1.16
CA PRO A 209 25.26 -10.20 0.22
C PRO A 209 24.42 -9.46 1.27
N MET A 210 23.59 -8.51 0.86
CA MET A 210 22.66 -7.79 1.74
C MET A 210 21.23 -8.12 1.35
N HIS A 211 20.40 -8.48 2.34
CA HIS A 211 18.98 -8.68 2.11
C HIS A 211 18.32 -7.37 1.70
N TRP A 212 17.78 -7.31 0.49
CA TRP A 212 17.06 -6.13 0.01
C TRP A 212 15.78 -5.83 0.79
N LEU A 213 15.19 -6.85 1.41
CA LEU A 213 13.98 -6.78 2.22
C LEU A 213 14.23 -7.48 3.55
N ASN A 214 13.87 -6.86 4.67
CA ASN A 214 14.14 -7.41 6.00
C ASN A 214 12.85 -7.61 6.80
N ASP A 215 12.33 -8.84 6.85
CA ASP A 215 11.09 -9.18 7.57
C ASP A 215 9.93 -8.25 7.20
N ALA A 216 9.74 -8.05 5.89
CA ALA A 216 8.76 -7.14 5.33
C ALA A 216 7.34 -7.72 5.38
N GLU A 217 6.38 -6.87 5.74
CA GLU A 217 4.94 -7.08 5.66
C GLU A 217 4.35 -6.14 4.61
N PHE A 218 3.89 -6.71 3.51
CA PHE A 218 3.37 -5.97 2.36
C PHE A 218 1.93 -5.57 2.57
N VAL A 219 1.62 -4.33 2.17
CA VAL A 219 0.31 -3.70 2.35
C VAL A 219 -0.36 -3.44 1.01
N PHE A 220 0.37 -2.87 0.04
CA PHE A 220 -0.24 -2.42 -1.21
C PHE A 220 0.75 -2.41 -2.37
N SER A 221 0.24 -2.59 -3.58
CA SER A 221 1.00 -2.40 -4.81
C SER A 221 0.11 -1.81 -5.90
N VAL A 222 0.72 -1.01 -6.79
CA VAL A 222 0.00 -0.37 -7.90
C VAL A 222 0.93 -0.13 -9.08
N LEU A 223 0.38 -0.27 -10.29
CA LEU A 223 1.02 0.15 -11.53
C LEU A 223 0.77 1.64 -11.73
N VAL A 224 1.85 2.41 -11.88
CA VAL A 224 1.78 3.83 -12.25
C VAL A 224 2.24 3.97 -13.69
N ARG A 225 1.38 4.55 -14.53
CA ARG A 225 1.58 4.70 -15.98
C ARG A 225 2.47 5.89 -16.33
N GLU A 226 3.70 5.88 -15.83
CA GLU A 226 4.65 6.97 -16.06
C GLU A 226 5.02 7.13 -17.54
N SER A 227 4.92 6.07 -18.35
CA SER A 227 5.27 6.11 -19.77
C SER A 227 4.33 6.95 -20.64
N LYS A 228 3.03 7.02 -20.33
CA LYS A 228 2.02 7.66 -21.20
C LYS A 228 2.27 9.14 -21.47
N ALA A 229 2.85 9.86 -20.52
CA ALA A 229 3.15 11.28 -20.60
C ALA A 229 4.67 11.55 -20.55
N SER A 230 5.50 10.53 -20.78
CA SER A 230 6.95 10.66 -20.66
C SER A 230 7.56 11.26 -21.92
N ALA A 231 8.10 12.48 -21.81
CA ALA A 231 8.86 13.12 -22.88
C ALA A 231 10.25 12.47 -23.12
N VAL A 232 10.70 11.60 -22.21
CA VAL A 232 12.03 10.97 -22.26
C VAL A 232 11.95 9.46 -22.54
N GLY A 233 10.76 8.94 -22.86
CA GLY A 233 10.54 7.51 -23.09
C GLY A 233 10.81 6.63 -21.87
N ASP A 234 10.52 7.17 -20.68
CA ASP A 234 10.55 6.44 -19.41
C ASP A 234 9.46 5.36 -19.38
N ASP A 235 9.66 4.36 -18.53
CA ASP A 235 8.79 3.18 -18.44
C ASP A 235 7.82 3.28 -17.27
N ASP A 236 6.74 2.51 -17.37
CA ASP A 236 5.79 2.30 -16.29
C ASP A 236 6.51 1.65 -15.09
N LYS A 237 6.05 1.96 -13.88
CA LYS A 237 6.65 1.46 -12.64
C LYS A 237 5.61 0.80 -11.77
N VAL A 238 5.99 -0.28 -11.10
CA VAL A 238 5.18 -0.91 -10.07
C VAL A 238 5.70 -0.46 -8.72
N TYR A 239 4.86 0.21 -7.95
CA TYR A 239 5.17 0.68 -6.61
C TYR A 239 4.67 -0.34 -5.58
N TYR A 240 5.43 -0.52 -4.50
CA TYR A 240 5.14 -1.42 -3.39
C TYR A 240 5.25 -0.68 -2.07
N PHE A 241 4.27 -0.87 -1.19
CA PHE A 241 4.23 -0.27 0.13
C PHE A 241 4.19 -1.36 1.20
N PHE A 242 5.08 -1.24 2.18
CA PHE A 242 5.27 -2.29 3.19
C PHE A 242 5.89 -1.74 4.47
N THR A 243 5.80 -2.51 5.55
CA THR A 243 6.55 -2.27 6.79
C THR A 243 7.66 -3.31 6.90
N GLU A 244 8.89 -2.93 7.22
CA GLU A 244 10.00 -3.87 7.42
C GLU A 244 10.80 -3.53 8.67
N ARG A 245 11.68 -4.45 9.09
CA ARG A 245 12.66 -4.17 10.15
C ARG A 245 13.78 -3.29 9.61
N ALA A 246 13.97 -2.12 10.22
CA ALA A 246 15.05 -1.20 9.87
C ALA A 246 16.41 -1.80 10.22
N THR A 247 17.36 -1.67 9.30
CA THR A 247 18.78 -2.05 9.52
C THR A 247 19.67 -0.83 9.72
N GLU A 248 19.19 0.36 9.35
CA GLU A 248 19.95 1.60 9.30
C GLU A 248 20.17 2.31 10.64
N GLU A 249 19.36 2.01 11.66
CA GLU A 249 19.35 2.74 12.95
C GLU A 249 20.04 1.98 14.11
N GLY A 250 20.94 1.03 13.80
CA GLY A 250 21.40 0.01 14.75
C GLY A 250 22.58 0.30 15.70
N SER A 251 23.32 1.41 15.63
CA SER A 251 24.64 1.47 16.29
C SER A 251 24.99 2.74 17.11
N GLY A 252 24.01 3.51 17.60
CA GLY A 252 24.31 4.79 18.28
C GLY A 252 23.61 5.14 19.60
N SER A 253 22.64 4.36 20.09
CA SER A 253 21.89 4.75 21.31
C SER A 253 21.86 3.63 22.35
N PHE A 254 22.41 3.93 23.54
CA PHE A 254 22.49 3.06 24.73
C PHE A 254 21.13 2.75 25.40
N THR A 255 20.01 2.97 24.71
CA THR A 255 18.66 2.66 25.20
C THR A 255 17.93 1.71 24.25
N GLN A 256 18.52 0.55 23.94
CA GLN A 256 17.86 -0.49 23.16
C GLN A 256 17.07 -1.42 24.08
N SER A 257 15.76 -1.15 24.19
CA SER A 257 14.81 -2.25 24.39
C SER A 257 14.83 -3.12 23.12
N ARG A 258 14.87 -4.44 23.29
CA ARG A 258 14.96 -5.50 22.27
C ARG A 258 13.79 -5.55 21.26
N SER A 259 13.03 -4.48 21.06
CA SER A 259 12.03 -4.38 19.98
C SER A 259 12.69 -3.86 18.72
N SER A 260 12.87 -4.71 17.71
CA SER A 260 13.42 -4.29 16.42
C SER A 260 12.57 -3.15 15.82
N HIS A 261 13.16 -1.98 15.61
CA HIS A 261 12.46 -0.82 15.04
C HIS A 261 11.92 -1.18 13.65
N ARG A 262 10.61 -1.03 13.46
CA ARG A 262 9.94 -1.24 12.18
C ARG A 262 9.68 0.09 11.51
N VAL A 263 9.86 0.14 10.20
CA VAL A 263 9.69 1.35 9.39
C VAL A 263 8.85 1.03 8.16
N ALA A 264 8.01 1.99 7.77
CA ALA A 264 7.30 1.92 6.51
C ALA A 264 8.23 2.27 5.36
N ARG A 265 8.01 1.63 4.21
CA ARG A 265 8.76 1.83 2.97
C ARG A 265 7.81 2.00 1.80
N VAL A 266 8.27 2.79 0.84
CA VAL A 266 7.85 2.69 -0.55
C VAL A 266 9.01 2.16 -1.37
N ALA A 267 8.76 1.18 -2.22
CA ALA A 267 9.71 0.67 -3.19
C ALA A 267 9.11 0.71 -4.59
N ARG A 268 9.95 0.59 -5.61
CA ARG A 268 9.51 0.54 -6.99
C ARG A 268 10.41 -0.36 -7.84
N VAL A 269 9.86 -0.86 -8.95
CA VAL A 269 10.58 -1.54 -10.04
C VAL A 269 10.05 -1.05 -11.38
N CYS A 270 10.86 -1.10 -12.43
CA CYS A 270 10.45 -0.81 -13.80
C CYS A 270 9.72 -2.02 -14.41
N LYS A 271 8.61 -1.76 -15.11
CA LYS A 271 7.79 -2.82 -15.73
C LYS A 271 8.58 -3.64 -16.75
N GLY A 272 9.43 -2.98 -17.54
CA GLY A 272 10.26 -3.52 -18.61
C GLY A 272 11.61 -4.07 -18.17
N ASP A 273 11.88 -4.15 -16.86
CA ASP A 273 13.10 -4.79 -16.35
C ASP A 273 13.15 -6.27 -16.76
N LEU A 274 14.30 -6.74 -17.24
CA LEU A 274 14.55 -8.12 -17.68
C LEU A 274 15.61 -8.81 -16.81
N GLY A 275 16.08 -8.14 -15.76
CA GLY A 275 17.25 -8.54 -15.00
C GLY A 275 18.56 -8.24 -15.72
N GLY A 276 19.68 -8.54 -15.05
CA GLY A 276 21.00 -8.34 -15.64
C GLY A 276 21.53 -9.60 -16.34
N LYS A 277 22.48 -9.41 -17.26
CA LYS A 277 23.03 -10.49 -18.10
C LYS A 277 24.00 -11.41 -17.37
N LYS A 278 24.88 -10.84 -16.54
CA LYS A 278 25.91 -11.57 -15.76
C LYS A 278 25.71 -11.39 -14.25
N ILE A 279 25.43 -10.16 -13.85
CA ILE A 279 25.15 -9.76 -12.47
C ILE A 279 23.64 -9.56 -12.36
N LEU A 280 23.02 -9.90 -11.23
CA LEU A 280 21.56 -9.81 -11.04
C LEU A 280 20.77 -10.63 -12.09
N GLN A 281 21.25 -11.82 -12.45
CA GLN A 281 20.53 -12.72 -13.34
C GLN A 281 19.21 -13.17 -12.69
N LYS A 282 18.09 -12.97 -13.40
CA LYS A 282 16.73 -13.22 -12.90
C LYS A 282 16.41 -12.45 -11.60
N LYS A 283 17.10 -11.32 -11.38
CA LYS A 283 16.88 -10.40 -10.27
C LYS A 283 16.56 -9.03 -10.82
N TRP A 284 15.78 -8.23 -10.09
CA TRP A 284 15.52 -6.86 -10.50
C TRP A 284 16.84 -6.08 -10.63
N THR A 285 16.94 -5.22 -11.64
CA THR A 285 18.01 -4.22 -11.77
C THR A 285 17.52 -2.83 -11.39
N SER A 286 16.20 -2.68 -11.29
CA SER A 286 15.49 -1.43 -11.04
C SER A 286 14.86 -1.30 -9.64
N PHE A 287 15.12 -2.25 -8.74
CA PHE A 287 14.57 -2.19 -7.38
C PHE A 287 15.25 -1.10 -6.57
N LEU A 288 14.49 -0.11 -6.11
CA LEU A 288 14.90 0.84 -5.07
C LEU A 288 13.79 0.96 -4.02
N LYS A 289 14.17 1.22 -2.77
CA LYS A 289 13.25 1.52 -1.66
C LYS A 289 13.67 2.78 -0.90
N ALA A 290 12.70 3.48 -0.33
CA ALA A 290 12.91 4.64 0.52
C ALA A 290 12.05 4.54 1.78
N ARG A 291 12.51 5.15 2.88
CA ARG A 291 11.70 5.28 4.11
C ARG A 291 10.47 6.14 3.81
N LEU A 292 9.31 5.71 4.27
CA LEU A 292 8.07 6.48 4.23
C LEU A 292 7.77 6.96 5.66
N ILE A 293 7.68 8.28 5.86
CA ILE A 293 7.45 8.89 7.18
C ILE A 293 6.09 9.58 7.16
N CYS A 294 5.27 9.39 8.22
CA CYS A 294 4.03 10.15 8.36
C CYS A 294 4.10 11.23 9.46
N HIS A 295 4.43 10.83 10.68
CA HIS A 295 4.45 11.69 11.87
C HIS A 295 5.67 11.43 12.78
N ILE A 296 5.74 10.28 13.45
CA ILE A 296 6.81 9.87 14.37
C ILE A 296 7.52 8.63 13.78
N PRO A 297 8.71 8.80 13.17
CA PRO A 297 9.35 7.78 12.34
C PRO A 297 9.66 6.42 13.00
N LEU A 298 9.69 6.34 14.34
CA LEU A 298 10.12 5.14 15.07
C LEU A 298 8.97 4.21 15.52
N TYR A 299 7.72 4.65 15.37
CA TYR A 299 6.56 4.01 16.01
C TYR A 299 5.37 3.82 15.08
N GLU A 300 5.65 3.77 13.78
CA GLU A 300 4.67 3.76 12.70
C GLU A 300 4.62 2.40 12.02
N THR A 301 3.44 1.80 11.99
CA THR A 301 3.17 0.60 11.18
C THR A 301 2.18 0.96 10.09
N LEU A 302 2.56 0.74 8.83
CA LEU A 302 1.68 0.93 7.69
C LEU A 302 0.55 -0.11 7.71
N ARG A 303 -0.70 0.33 7.54
CA ARG A 303 -1.88 -0.54 7.58
C ARG A 303 -2.63 -0.61 6.26
N GLY A 304 -2.83 0.52 5.61
CA GLY A 304 -3.54 0.59 4.33
C GLY A 304 -2.96 1.71 3.47
N VAL A 305 -3.06 1.54 2.15
CA VAL A 305 -2.67 2.55 1.17
C VAL A 305 -3.70 2.51 0.04
N CYS A 306 -4.06 3.69 -0.48
CA CYS A 306 -4.75 3.80 -1.76
C CYS A 306 -4.05 4.83 -2.65
N SER A 307 -4.19 4.65 -3.97
CA SER A 307 -3.66 5.56 -4.99
C SER A 307 -4.82 6.25 -5.71
N LEU A 308 -4.69 7.54 -5.96
CA LEU A 308 -5.60 8.30 -6.83
C LEU A 308 -4.86 8.69 -8.10
N ASP A 309 -5.56 8.73 -9.24
CA ASP A 309 -5.04 9.12 -10.56
C ASP A 309 -3.78 8.34 -11.02
N ALA A 310 -3.66 7.04 -10.71
CA ALA A 310 -2.50 6.22 -11.07
C ALA A 310 -2.26 6.08 -12.60
N GLU A 311 -3.27 6.39 -13.41
CA GLU A 311 -3.19 6.41 -14.88
C GLU A 311 -2.55 7.70 -15.43
N THR A 312 -2.42 8.76 -14.61
CA THR A 312 -1.85 10.06 -14.99
C THR A 312 -0.79 10.49 -13.98
N SER A 313 0.49 10.24 -14.30
CA SER A 313 1.63 10.44 -13.39
C SER A 313 1.70 11.85 -12.76
N SER A 314 1.35 12.90 -13.49
CA SER A 314 1.39 14.29 -13.00
C SER A 314 0.39 14.61 -11.88
N ARG A 315 -0.67 13.80 -11.74
CA ARG A 315 -1.70 13.94 -10.71
C ARG A 315 -1.70 12.80 -9.70
N THR A 316 -0.93 11.73 -9.96
CA THR A 316 -0.85 10.57 -9.09
C THR A 316 -0.36 10.95 -7.69
N HIS A 317 -1.12 10.54 -6.69
CA HIS A 317 -0.76 10.68 -5.29
C HIS A 317 -1.34 9.53 -4.47
N PHE A 318 -0.77 9.31 -3.28
CA PHE A 318 -1.07 8.18 -2.41
C PHE A 318 -1.54 8.66 -1.05
N TYR A 319 -2.57 8.01 -0.52
CA TYR A 319 -2.95 8.13 0.89
C TYR A 319 -2.55 6.88 1.63
N ALA A 320 -2.00 7.04 2.83
CA ALA A 320 -1.57 5.92 3.65
C ALA A 320 -2.03 6.07 5.11
N ALA A 321 -2.54 4.98 5.66
CA ALA A 321 -2.94 4.83 7.04
C ALA A 321 -1.84 4.16 7.86
N PHE A 322 -1.51 4.78 8.99
CA PHE A 322 -0.54 4.27 9.94
C PHE A 322 -1.23 4.00 11.28
N THR A 323 -0.80 2.95 11.97
CA THR A 323 -1.00 2.81 13.42
C THR A 323 0.23 3.40 14.11
N LEU A 324 -0.01 4.30 15.07
CA LEU A 324 0.99 4.87 15.95
C LEU A 324 1.02 4.07 17.25
N SER A 325 2.13 3.37 17.51
CA SER A 325 2.31 2.56 18.72
C SER A 325 3.29 3.26 19.68
N THR A 326 2.79 3.87 20.75
CA THR A 326 3.69 4.44 21.76
C THR A 326 4.35 3.34 22.59
N GLN A 327 5.57 3.60 23.12
CA GLN A 327 6.29 2.66 23.99
C GLN A 327 5.46 2.16 25.19
N TRP A 328 4.45 2.93 25.61
CA TRP A 328 3.59 2.63 26.74
C TRP A 328 2.36 1.78 26.38
N LYS A 329 2.13 1.44 25.09
CA LYS A 329 0.99 0.64 24.58
C LYS A 329 -0.43 1.09 25.01
N THR A 330 -0.56 2.21 25.71
CA THR A 330 -1.82 2.68 26.31
C THR A 330 -2.60 3.68 25.44
N LEU A 331 -1.99 4.19 24.37
CA LEU A 331 -2.65 5.07 23.41
C LEU A 331 -2.54 4.47 22.00
N GLU A 332 -3.66 3.94 21.51
CA GLU A 332 -3.83 3.58 20.10
C GLU A 332 -4.29 4.82 19.33
N ALA A 333 -3.51 5.22 18.33
CA ALA A 333 -3.87 6.29 17.42
C ALA A 333 -3.54 5.90 15.99
N SER A 334 -4.26 6.47 15.05
CA SER A 334 -3.99 6.34 13.64
C SER A 334 -3.66 7.69 13.00
N ALA A 335 -2.78 7.66 12.00
CA ALA A 335 -2.44 8.82 11.20
C ALA A 335 -2.76 8.55 9.73
N ILE A 336 -3.31 9.54 9.03
CA ILE A 336 -3.46 9.52 7.57
C ILE A 336 -2.51 10.55 6.97
N CYS A 337 -1.69 10.12 6.03
CA CYS A 337 -0.74 10.96 5.30
C CYS A 337 -0.95 10.88 3.79
N ARG A 338 -0.65 11.99 3.10
CA ARG A 338 -0.63 12.08 1.64
C ARG A 338 0.79 12.22 1.13
N TYR A 339 1.10 11.52 0.04
CA TYR A 339 2.37 11.58 -0.65
C TYR A 339 2.13 11.76 -2.15
N ASP A 340 2.68 12.82 -2.74
CA ASP A 340 2.61 12.99 -4.19
C ASP A 340 3.70 12.18 -4.88
N LEU A 341 3.41 11.66 -6.08
CA LEU A 341 4.36 10.85 -6.84
C LEU A 341 5.66 11.62 -7.13
N ALA A 342 5.58 12.92 -7.40
CA ALA A 342 6.74 13.77 -7.67
C ALA A 342 7.77 13.79 -6.52
N GLU A 343 7.31 13.82 -5.27
CA GLU A 343 8.17 13.78 -4.09
C GLU A 343 8.85 12.40 -3.94
N ILE A 344 8.11 11.32 -4.22
CA ILE A 344 8.65 9.97 -4.23
C ILE A 344 9.73 9.82 -5.32
N GLN A 345 9.46 10.33 -6.53
CA GLN A 345 10.40 10.33 -7.64
C GLN A 345 11.67 11.14 -7.31
N ALA A 346 11.53 12.33 -6.70
CA ALA A 346 12.65 13.16 -6.28
C ALA A 346 13.55 12.43 -5.26
N VAL A 347 12.96 11.63 -4.36
CA VAL A 347 13.72 10.78 -3.43
C VAL A 347 14.47 9.67 -4.16
N PHE A 348 13.86 8.99 -5.13
CA PHE A 348 14.54 7.96 -5.94
C PHE A 348 15.63 8.52 -6.86
N ALA A 349 15.52 9.80 -7.26
CA ALA A 349 16.57 10.55 -7.94
C ALA A 349 17.68 11.06 -6.99
N GLY A 350 17.47 10.94 -5.67
CA GLY A 350 18.35 11.46 -4.63
C GLY A 350 19.55 10.56 -4.26
N PRO A 351 20.25 10.86 -3.17
CA PRO A 351 21.41 10.08 -2.74
C PRO A 351 21.02 8.69 -2.21
N TYR A 352 21.90 7.70 -2.45
CA TYR A 352 21.78 6.35 -1.91
C TYR A 352 22.29 6.26 -0.47
N MET A 353 21.83 5.25 0.25
CA MET A 353 22.35 4.86 1.57
C MET A 353 23.37 3.72 1.40
N GLU A 354 24.44 3.74 2.19
CA GLU A 354 25.50 2.73 2.21
C GLU A 354 25.79 2.31 3.66
N TYR A 355 26.09 1.02 3.86
CA TYR A 355 26.68 0.56 5.11
C TYR A 355 28.19 0.80 5.08
N GLN A 356 28.67 1.68 5.94
CA GLN A 356 30.07 2.05 6.02
C GLN A 356 30.78 1.11 7.00
N ASP A 357 31.57 0.17 6.48
CA ASP A 357 32.25 -0.85 7.30
C ASP A 357 33.15 -0.23 8.39
N GLY A 358 33.91 0.82 8.04
CA GLY A 358 34.84 1.48 8.97
C GLY A 358 34.13 2.15 10.16
N SER A 359 32.95 2.72 9.95
CA SER A 359 32.17 3.38 11.00
C SER A 359 31.05 2.49 11.57
N ARG A 360 30.90 1.26 11.04
CA ARG A 360 29.87 0.26 11.41
C ARG A 360 28.46 0.85 11.53
N ARG A 361 28.15 1.78 10.62
CA ARG A 361 26.88 2.50 10.59
C ARG A 361 26.44 2.68 9.15
N TRP A 362 25.13 2.81 9.00
CA TRP A 362 24.56 3.27 7.75
C TRP A 362 24.74 4.78 7.64
N GLY A 363 25.06 5.24 6.44
CA GLY A 363 25.28 6.64 6.12
C GLY A 363 24.90 6.93 4.67
N ARG A 364 24.81 8.23 4.36
CA ARG A 364 24.65 8.67 2.98
C ARG A 364 25.89 8.25 2.18
N TYR A 365 25.67 7.70 0.99
CA TYR A 365 26.74 7.46 0.03
C TYR A 365 27.24 8.80 -0.54
N GLU A 366 28.55 9.03 -0.46
CA GLU A 366 29.20 10.27 -0.93
C GLU A 366 30.16 10.04 -2.10
N GLY A 367 30.34 8.78 -2.55
CA GLY A 367 31.18 8.45 -3.69
C GLY A 367 30.54 8.75 -5.05
N GLY A 368 31.25 8.36 -6.12
CA GLY A 368 30.77 8.50 -7.49
C GLY A 368 29.66 7.49 -7.82
N VAL A 369 28.53 7.99 -8.30
CA VAL A 369 27.44 7.15 -8.82
C VAL A 369 27.76 6.77 -10.27
N PRO A 370 27.79 5.48 -10.65
CA PRO A 370 28.09 5.08 -12.02
C PRO A 370 26.96 5.47 -12.98
N GLU A 371 27.27 5.59 -14.28
CA GLU A 371 26.30 5.87 -15.33
C GLU A 371 26.11 4.66 -16.25
N PRO A 372 24.88 4.34 -16.70
CA PRO A 372 23.61 4.97 -16.35
C PRO A 372 23.25 4.84 -14.86
N ARG A 373 22.55 5.86 -14.31
CA ARG A 373 22.16 5.89 -12.89
C ARG A 373 21.54 4.55 -12.40
N PRO A 374 22.12 3.91 -11.37
CA PRO A 374 21.67 2.61 -10.88
C PRO A 374 20.21 2.58 -10.45
N GLY A 375 19.49 1.60 -10.97
CA GLY A 375 18.07 1.43 -10.71
C GLY A 375 17.16 2.20 -11.65
N SER A 376 17.61 3.12 -12.51
CA SER A 376 16.70 3.81 -13.44
C SER A 376 16.07 2.85 -14.47
N CYS A 377 14.92 3.23 -15.03
CA CYS A 377 14.39 2.52 -16.19
C CYS A 377 15.19 2.88 -17.45
N ILE A 378 15.03 2.09 -18.51
CA ILE A 378 15.67 2.35 -19.81
C ILE A 378 14.85 3.42 -20.55
N THR A 379 15.43 4.61 -20.70
CA THR A 379 14.83 5.77 -21.39
C THR A 379 15.30 5.86 -22.85
N ASP A 380 14.73 6.76 -23.64
CA ASP A 380 15.15 6.96 -25.04
C ASP A 380 16.60 7.41 -25.17
N SER A 381 17.07 8.25 -24.24
CA SER A 381 18.47 8.65 -24.17
C SER A 381 19.38 7.44 -23.98
N LEU A 382 19.02 6.49 -23.10
CA LEU A 382 19.80 5.28 -22.86
C LEU A 382 19.79 4.33 -24.07
N ARG A 383 18.64 4.21 -24.74
CA ARG A 383 18.54 3.46 -26.01
C ARG A 383 19.47 4.03 -27.08
N SER A 384 19.55 5.36 -27.21
CA SER A 384 20.46 6.03 -28.16
C SER A 384 21.95 5.76 -27.87
N GLN A 385 22.28 5.43 -26.62
CA GLN A 385 23.64 5.06 -26.17
C GLN A 385 23.92 3.56 -26.30
N GLY A 386 22.98 2.77 -26.82
CA GLY A 386 23.11 1.32 -27.02
C GLY A 386 22.58 0.46 -25.88
N TYR A 387 21.99 1.05 -24.83
CA TYR A 387 21.33 0.32 -23.74
C TYR A 387 19.86 0.08 -24.10
N ASN A 388 19.58 -0.98 -24.85
CA ASN A 388 18.21 -1.31 -25.28
C ASN A 388 17.37 -1.97 -24.17
N SER A 389 18.02 -2.64 -23.22
CA SER A 389 17.38 -3.33 -22.11
C SER A 389 18.25 -3.31 -20.85
N SER A 390 17.68 -3.75 -19.71
CA SER A 390 18.45 -3.92 -18.46
C SER A 390 19.61 -4.92 -18.58
N GLN A 391 19.58 -5.81 -19.58
CA GLN A 391 20.66 -6.77 -19.83
C GLN A 391 21.91 -6.15 -20.46
N ASP A 392 21.77 -4.95 -21.04
CA ASP A 392 22.86 -4.20 -21.66
C ASP A 392 23.59 -3.30 -20.64
N LEU A 393 23.07 -3.21 -19.40
CA LEU A 393 23.65 -2.36 -18.35
C LEU A 393 25.07 -2.82 -17.97
N PRO A 394 26.02 -1.88 -17.77
CA PRO A 394 27.39 -2.20 -17.36
C PRO A 394 27.48 -2.86 -15.98
N SER A 395 28.49 -3.71 -15.78
CA SER A 395 28.74 -4.36 -14.48
C SER A 395 28.80 -3.39 -13.29
N PRO A 396 29.51 -2.23 -13.37
CA PRO A 396 29.55 -1.28 -12.25
C PRO A 396 28.18 -0.77 -11.81
N VAL A 397 27.23 -0.60 -12.74
CA VAL A 397 25.86 -0.17 -12.45
C VAL A 397 25.09 -1.26 -11.71
N LEU A 398 25.23 -2.52 -12.17
CA LEU A 398 24.56 -3.67 -11.57
C LEU A 398 25.13 -4.03 -10.19
N ASP A 399 26.45 -3.96 -10.01
CA ASP A 399 27.09 -4.13 -8.70
C ASP A 399 26.68 -3.03 -7.72
N PHE A 400 26.56 -1.79 -8.20
CA PHE A 400 26.13 -0.67 -7.37
C PHE A 400 24.71 -0.87 -6.85
N VAL A 401 23.72 -1.11 -7.73
CA VAL A 401 22.32 -1.27 -7.30
C VAL A 401 22.13 -2.52 -6.42
N LYS A 402 22.94 -3.56 -6.65
CA LYS A 402 22.97 -4.76 -5.78
C LYS A 402 23.28 -4.43 -4.33
N LEU A 403 24.17 -3.46 -4.09
CA LEU A 403 24.62 -3.07 -2.75
C LEU A 403 23.91 -1.84 -2.19
N HIS A 404 23.26 -1.04 -3.04
CA HIS A 404 22.63 0.24 -2.67
C HIS A 404 21.13 0.33 -3.03
N PRO A 405 20.28 -0.61 -2.58
CA PRO A 405 18.84 -0.56 -2.88
C PRO A 405 18.07 0.49 -2.07
N LEU A 406 18.67 1.04 -0.99
CA LEU A 406 18.01 1.97 -0.06
C LEU A 406 18.40 3.42 -0.36
N MET A 407 17.41 4.32 -0.45
CA MET A 407 17.64 5.75 -0.57
C MET A 407 17.97 6.38 0.80
N ALA A 408 18.89 7.35 0.83
CA ALA A 408 19.29 8.03 2.06
C ALA A 408 18.25 9.06 2.54
N ARG A 409 17.49 9.67 1.62
CA ARG A 409 16.40 10.60 1.97
C ARG A 409 15.10 9.82 2.21
N PRO A 410 14.34 10.16 3.26
CA PRO A 410 12.99 9.65 3.42
C PRO A 410 12.02 10.39 2.49
N VAL A 411 10.92 9.73 2.16
CA VAL A 411 9.71 10.36 1.63
C VAL A 411 8.92 10.92 2.81
N VAL A 412 8.69 12.23 2.79
CA VAL A 412 7.87 12.97 3.76
C VAL A 412 6.50 13.27 3.12
N PRO A 413 5.44 13.47 3.92
CA PRO A 413 4.13 13.78 3.35
C PRO A 413 4.16 15.17 2.69
N THR A 414 3.29 15.43 1.71
CA THR A 414 3.24 16.64 0.85
C THR A 414 3.36 17.98 1.61
N ARG A 415 3.02 18.02 2.89
CA ARG A 415 3.08 19.23 3.73
C ARG A 415 3.95 19.09 4.97
N GLY A 416 4.81 18.07 5.01
CA GLY A 416 5.65 17.74 6.17
C GLY A 416 4.87 17.32 7.42
N ARG A 417 3.55 17.08 7.33
CA ARG A 417 2.69 16.64 8.44
C ARG A 417 1.55 15.72 7.98
N PRO A 418 0.95 14.95 8.91
CA PRO A 418 -0.28 14.20 8.65
C PRO A 418 -1.48 15.09 8.30
N LEU A 419 -2.43 14.52 7.56
CA LEU A 419 -3.74 15.11 7.27
C LEU A 419 -4.76 14.87 8.39
N LEU A 420 -4.63 13.74 9.08
CA LEU A 420 -5.50 13.32 10.17
C LEU A 420 -4.67 12.58 11.23
N LEU A 421 -4.92 12.87 12.50
CA LEU A 421 -4.48 12.11 13.66
C LEU A 421 -5.71 11.74 14.49
N LYS A 422 -6.16 10.49 14.38
CA LYS A 422 -7.35 10.01 15.10
C LYS A 422 -6.96 9.16 16.29
N ARG A 423 -7.40 9.55 17.49
CA ARG A 423 -7.22 8.76 18.72
C ARG A 423 -8.28 7.68 18.83
N ASN A 424 -7.92 6.55 19.44
CA ASN A 424 -8.81 5.42 19.73
C ASN A 424 -9.47 4.82 18.48
N VAL A 425 -8.87 5.02 17.31
CA VAL A 425 -9.35 4.46 16.04
C VAL A 425 -8.16 3.82 15.36
N ARG A 426 -8.33 2.57 14.92
CA ARG A 426 -7.35 1.84 14.13
C ARG A 426 -7.89 1.65 12.72
N TYR A 427 -7.39 2.45 11.78
CA TYR A 427 -7.70 2.25 10.36
C TYR A 427 -7.03 0.99 9.82
N THR A 428 -7.76 0.22 9.03
CA THR A 428 -7.31 -1.03 8.41
C THR A 428 -7.15 -0.89 6.90
N HIS A 429 -8.14 -0.31 6.23
CA HIS A 429 -8.18 -0.16 4.77
C HIS A 429 -8.60 1.25 4.36
N LEU A 430 -8.17 1.63 3.15
CA LEU A 430 -8.46 2.93 2.54
C LEU A 430 -8.90 2.71 1.10
N THR A 431 -9.88 3.47 0.66
CA THR A 431 -10.18 3.67 -0.76
C THR A 431 -10.59 5.11 -0.99
N GLY A 432 -10.54 5.58 -2.24
CA GLY A 432 -10.81 6.98 -2.52
C GLY A 432 -10.91 7.29 -4.00
N THR A 433 -11.40 8.49 -4.28
CA THR A 433 -11.61 8.98 -5.64
C THR A 433 -11.59 10.51 -5.67
N PRO A 434 -11.05 11.14 -6.73
CA PRO A 434 -11.24 12.57 -6.95
C PRO A 434 -12.68 12.84 -7.38
N VAL A 435 -13.31 13.86 -6.78
CA VAL A 435 -14.68 14.31 -7.06
C VAL A 435 -14.65 15.76 -7.51
N THR A 436 -15.19 16.04 -8.70
CA THR A 436 -15.27 17.41 -9.22
C THR A 436 -16.63 18.01 -8.89
N THR A 437 -16.62 19.13 -8.20
CA THR A 437 -17.84 19.86 -7.85
C THR A 437 -18.43 20.57 -9.08
N PRO A 438 -19.74 20.86 -9.11
CA PRO A 438 -20.35 21.65 -10.18
C PRO A 438 -19.72 23.04 -10.36
N ALA A 439 -19.11 23.58 -9.29
CA ALA A 439 -18.42 24.86 -9.31
C ALA A 439 -17.02 24.79 -9.96
N GLY A 440 -16.50 23.60 -10.27
CA GLY A 440 -15.21 23.39 -10.93
C GLY A 440 -14.09 22.80 -10.05
N PRO A 441 -13.96 23.12 -8.75
CA PRO A 441 -12.94 22.52 -7.89
C PRO A 441 -13.08 21.01 -7.75
N THR A 442 -11.95 20.30 -7.79
CA THR A 442 -11.84 18.87 -7.51
C THR A 442 -11.31 18.65 -6.09
N TYR A 443 -11.91 17.71 -5.37
CA TYR A 443 -11.51 17.31 -4.02
C TYR A 443 -11.31 15.80 -3.96
N ASP A 444 -10.41 15.36 -3.08
CA ASP A 444 -10.21 13.92 -2.85
C ASP A 444 -11.19 13.44 -1.77
N LEU A 445 -12.09 12.54 -2.16
CA LEU A 445 -13.02 11.85 -1.26
C LEU A 445 -12.41 10.48 -0.87
N LEU A 446 -12.36 10.20 0.42
CA LEU A 446 -11.79 9.00 1.00
C LEU A 446 -12.81 8.27 1.86
N PHE A 447 -12.74 6.94 1.82
CA PHE A 447 -13.44 6.05 2.74
C PHE A 447 -12.40 5.27 3.54
N LEU A 448 -12.46 5.41 4.88
CA LEU A 448 -11.50 4.83 5.81
C LEU A 448 -12.20 3.73 6.62
N GLY A 449 -11.78 2.48 6.46
CA GLY A 449 -12.31 1.35 7.21
C GLY A 449 -11.58 1.16 8.53
N THR A 450 -12.32 0.83 9.58
CA THR A 450 -11.75 0.62 10.92
C THR A 450 -11.73 -0.86 11.30
N ALA A 451 -10.97 -1.15 12.35
CA ALA A 451 -10.84 -2.47 12.93
C ALA A 451 -12.07 -2.99 13.68
N ASP A 452 -12.99 -2.11 14.02
CA ASP A 452 -14.20 -2.35 14.80
C ASP A 452 -15.48 -2.19 13.97
N GLY A 453 -15.36 -2.05 12.64
CA GLY A 453 -16.50 -2.15 11.74
C GLY A 453 -17.20 -0.82 11.45
N TRP A 454 -16.45 0.28 11.52
CA TRP A 454 -16.90 1.60 11.13
C TRP A 454 -16.26 2.03 9.81
N ILE A 455 -16.97 2.87 9.06
CA ILE A 455 -16.47 3.56 7.87
C ILE A 455 -16.50 5.06 8.13
N HIS A 456 -15.36 5.73 7.99
CA HIS A 456 -15.32 7.18 7.95
C HIS A 456 -15.30 7.64 6.50
N LYS A 457 -16.30 8.44 6.11
CA LYS A 457 -16.30 9.16 4.83
C LYS A 457 -15.69 10.54 5.07
N ALA A 458 -14.63 10.86 4.34
CA ALA A 458 -13.87 12.08 4.59
C ALA A 458 -13.42 12.75 3.29
N VAL A 459 -13.40 14.08 3.29
CA VAL A 459 -12.92 14.90 2.17
C VAL A 459 -11.69 15.68 2.59
N VAL A 460 -10.71 15.78 1.69
CA VAL A 460 -9.49 16.56 1.92
C VAL A 460 -9.76 18.02 1.58
N LEU A 461 -9.79 18.88 2.60
CA LEU A 461 -10.06 20.31 2.46
C LEU A 461 -8.87 21.13 2.94
N GLY A 462 -8.26 21.86 2.01
CA GLY A 462 -7.11 22.72 2.32
C GLY A 462 -6.01 21.91 3.02
N PRO A 463 -5.63 22.25 4.26
CA PRO A 463 -4.54 21.59 4.98
C PRO A 463 -4.88 20.35 5.79
N GLY A 464 -6.15 19.94 5.84
CA GLY A 464 -6.59 18.84 6.70
C GLY A 464 -7.67 18.00 6.05
N MET A 465 -8.21 17.11 6.86
CA MET A 465 -9.28 16.20 6.48
C MET A 465 -10.55 16.54 7.26
N HIS A 466 -11.67 16.64 6.56
CA HIS A 466 -13.00 16.80 7.15
C HIS A 466 -13.74 15.46 7.08
N ILE A 467 -14.09 14.89 8.23
CA ILE A 467 -14.86 13.65 8.30
C ILE A 467 -16.34 14.02 8.22
N ILE A 468 -16.95 13.75 7.07
CA ILE A 468 -18.35 14.05 6.77
C ILE A 468 -19.26 13.21 7.66
N GLU A 469 -18.99 11.91 7.73
CA GLU A 469 -19.77 10.97 8.53
C GLU A 469 -18.90 9.78 8.98
N GLU A 470 -19.27 9.20 10.13
CA GLU A 470 -18.86 7.87 10.56
C GLU A 470 -20.09 6.95 10.56
N THR A 471 -19.96 5.78 9.95
CA THR A 471 -21.07 4.84 9.74
C THR A 471 -20.71 3.49 10.31
N GLN A 472 -21.48 3.00 11.28
CA GLN A 472 -21.34 1.66 11.82
C GLN A 472 -21.95 0.66 10.87
N VAL A 473 -21.12 -0.10 10.15
CA VAL A 473 -21.61 -1.00 9.11
C VAL A 473 -21.99 -2.39 9.66
N PHE A 474 -21.44 -2.78 10.81
CA PHE A 474 -21.74 -4.06 11.46
C PHE A 474 -22.26 -3.88 12.88
N ARG A 475 -23.29 -4.65 13.23
CA ARG A 475 -23.85 -4.68 14.59
C ARG A 475 -22.82 -5.17 15.61
N GLU A 476 -22.16 -6.28 15.30
CA GLU A 476 -21.07 -6.81 16.10
C GLU A 476 -19.72 -6.28 15.59
N PRO A 477 -18.86 -5.74 16.47
CA PRO A 477 -17.55 -5.21 16.07
C PRO A 477 -16.71 -6.25 15.35
N GLN A 478 -16.29 -5.93 14.13
CA GLN A 478 -15.41 -6.76 13.31
C GLN A 478 -14.56 -5.90 12.38
N SER A 479 -13.38 -6.39 12.02
CA SER A 479 -12.45 -5.63 11.19
C SER A 479 -12.97 -5.49 9.76
N VAL A 480 -12.86 -4.29 9.20
CA VAL A 480 -13.00 -4.07 7.76
C VAL A 480 -11.78 -4.69 7.07
N GLU A 481 -12.01 -5.67 6.19
CA GLU A 481 -10.99 -6.46 5.50
C GLU A 481 -10.72 -5.98 4.07
N ASN A 482 -11.66 -5.23 3.45
CA ASN A 482 -11.46 -4.65 2.12
C ASN A 482 -12.46 -3.51 1.85
N LEU A 483 -12.10 -2.59 0.96
CA LEU A 483 -12.94 -1.48 0.51
C LEU A 483 -12.78 -1.25 -0.99
N VAL A 484 -13.89 -1.29 -1.73
CA VAL A 484 -13.89 -0.98 -3.17
C VAL A 484 -15.00 0.01 -3.49
N ILE A 485 -14.65 1.09 -4.20
CA ILE A 485 -15.57 2.15 -4.60
C ILE A 485 -15.99 1.96 -6.06
N SER A 486 -17.28 2.18 -6.36
CA SER A 486 -17.79 2.36 -7.71
C SER A 486 -18.47 3.71 -7.84
N LEU A 487 -18.04 4.49 -8.83
CA LEU A 487 -18.72 5.71 -9.24
C LEU A 487 -19.92 5.40 -10.13
N LEU A 488 -19.85 4.36 -10.96
CA LEU A 488 -20.92 3.98 -11.89
C LEU A 488 -22.14 3.41 -11.16
N GLN A 489 -21.93 2.51 -10.20
CA GLN A 489 -22.98 1.97 -9.33
C GLN A 489 -23.26 2.87 -8.12
N HIS A 490 -22.55 3.99 -7.98
CA HIS A 490 -22.67 4.92 -6.86
C HIS A 490 -22.66 4.20 -5.49
N SER A 491 -21.75 3.24 -5.34
CA SER A 491 -21.70 2.31 -4.22
C SER A 491 -20.29 2.10 -3.67
N LEU A 492 -20.18 1.95 -2.35
CA LEU A 492 -19.00 1.44 -1.65
C LEU A 492 -19.27 0.00 -1.20
N TYR A 493 -18.39 -0.92 -1.55
CA TYR A 493 -18.43 -2.31 -1.11
C TYR A 493 -17.42 -2.54 0.00
N VAL A 494 -17.88 -3.09 1.12
CA VAL A 494 -17.12 -3.33 2.35
C VAL A 494 -17.04 -4.82 2.61
N GLY A 495 -15.84 -5.39 2.57
CA GLY A 495 -15.59 -6.80 2.90
C GLY A 495 -15.26 -6.96 4.37
N ALA A 496 -15.80 -8.00 5.02
CA ALA A 496 -15.57 -8.30 6.42
C ALA A 496 -15.65 -9.82 6.71
N PRO A 497 -15.32 -10.28 7.93
CA PRO A 497 -15.43 -11.68 8.30
C PRO A 497 -16.82 -12.28 8.09
N SER A 498 -17.87 -11.51 8.37
CA SER A 498 -19.26 -11.99 8.34
C SER A 498 -19.98 -11.88 6.99
N GLY A 499 -19.46 -11.08 6.04
CA GLY A 499 -20.13 -10.84 4.76
C GLY A 499 -19.56 -9.65 4.00
N VAL A 500 -20.30 -9.24 2.96
CA VAL A 500 -20.05 -8.01 2.19
C VAL A 500 -21.23 -7.06 2.36
N ILE A 501 -20.94 -5.77 2.55
CA ILE A 501 -21.94 -4.71 2.64
C ILE A 501 -21.78 -3.76 1.47
N GLN A 502 -22.89 -3.37 0.85
CA GLN A 502 -22.96 -2.31 -0.15
C GLN A 502 -23.62 -1.10 0.48
N LEU A 503 -22.89 0.02 0.51
CA LEU A 503 -23.35 1.31 0.99
C LEU A 503 -23.49 2.29 -0.17
N PRO A 504 -24.48 3.19 -0.17
CA PRO A 504 -24.50 4.30 -1.13
C PRO A 504 -23.32 5.25 -0.86
N LEU A 505 -22.75 5.86 -1.90
CA LEU A 505 -21.65 6.83 -1.71
C LEU A 505 -22.07 8.12 -1.03
N SER A 506 -23.35 8.48 -1.11
CA SER A 506 -23.92 9.62 -0.43
C SER A 506 -25.38 9.34 -0.06
N SER A 507 -25.82 9.93 1.04
CA SER A 507 -27.21 9.86 1.52
C SER A 507 -27.74 11.27 1.75
N CYS A 508 -27.69 12.12 0.72
CA CYS A 508 -27.97 13.56 0.83
C CYS A 508 -29.37 13.89 1.39
N SER A 509 -30.32 12.97 1.28
CA SER A 509 -31.67 13.08 1.86
C SER A 509 -31.67 13.20 3.40
N ARG A 510 -30.56 12.84 4.06
CA ARG A 510 -30.37 13.03 5.50
C ARG A 510 -30.26 14.51 5.88
N TYR A 511 -29.79 15.36 4.97
CA TYR A 511 -29.64 16.80 5.21
C TYR A 511 -31.01 17.49 5.10
N ARG A 512 -31.60 17.86 6.24
CA ARG A 512 -33.01 18.32 6.30
C ARG A 512 -33.21 19.79 5.95
N SER A 513 -32.14 20.56 5.77
CA SER A 513 -32.20 21.98 5.43
C SER A 513 -31.06 22.38 4.49
N CYS A 514 -31.23 23.51 3.82
CA CYS A 514 -30.19 24.10 2.95
C CYS A 514 -28.86 24.30 3.72
N TYR A 515 -28.94 24.86 4.93
CA TYR A 515 -27.75 25.07 5.76
C TYR A 515 -27.07 23.77 6.16
N ASP A 516 -27.84 22.73 6.50
CA ASP A 516 -27.29 21.43 6.86
C ASP A 516 -26.56 20.77 5.69
N CYS A 517 -27.15 20.84 4.49
CA CYS A 517 -26.54 20.34 3.25
C CYS A 517 -25.23 21.07 2.91
N ILE A 518 -25.22 22.41 2.96
CA ILE A 518 -24.02 23.21 2.67
C ILE A 518 -22.92 22.97 3.74
N LEU A 519 -23.30 22.85 5.01
CA LEU A 519 -22.35 22.62 6.11
C LEU A 519 -21.82 21.19 6.16
N ALA A 520 -22.50 20.23 5.53
CA ALA A 520 -22.02 18.85 5.40
C ALA A 520 -20.69 18.77 4.65
N ARG A 521 -20.55 19.58 3.59
CA ARG A 521 -19.41 19.55 2.66
C ARG A 521 -19.21 18.15 2.06
N ASP A 522 -20.33 17.51 1.73
CA ASP A 522 -20.42 16.19 1.11
C ASP A 522 -20.29 16.28 -0.42
#